data_AF-A0A4V3E4K2-F1
#
_entry.id   AF-A0A4V3E4K2-F1
#
_cell.length_a   1.000
_cell.length_b   1.000
_cell.length_c   1.000
_cell.angle_alpha   90.00
_cell.angle_beta   90.00
_cell.angle_gamma   90.00
#
_symmetry.space_group_name_H-M   'P 1'
#
loop_
_entity.id
_entity.type
_entity.pdbx_description
1 polymer ?
#
loop_
_entity_poly.entity_id
_entity_poly.type
_entity_poly.pdbx_seq_one_letter_code
_entity_poly.pdbx_strand_id
1 'polypeptide(L)'
;MTFKNFLMAGLFLAVLSGCSQEGTTNLRSAEVKALDEQLLPNDNWQLSRATIELSFCRNRINEALLASEAELRGWRLSGESTAFPPYRSEGLDALSRLFDKTDVLLWQAEGNVSAQRYHVVKPASASKGEVVDAVFPAVVSLSSSEEVCHAAVDDSEY
;
A
#
# COMPACT_ATOMS: atom_id res chain seq x y z
N MET A 1 18.80 62.24 -27.15
CA MET A 1 17.74 61.24 -26.89
C MET A 1 18.39 59.85 -26.88
N THR A 2 18.03 59.07 -25.86
CA THR A 2 18.01 57.59 -25.80
C THR A 2 19.30 56.80 -26.00
N PHE A 3 19.94 56.40 -24.89
CA PHE A 3 20.50 55.05 -24.71
C PHE A 3 20.40 54.68 -23.22
N LYS A 4 19.23 54.19 -22.83
CA LYS A 4 18.98 53.59 -21.52
C LYS A 4 18.00 52.46 -21.78
N ASN A 5 18.47 51.22 -21.66
CA ASN A 5 17.73 49.98 -21.45
C ASN A 5 18.42 48.81 -22.15
N PHE A 6 19.36 48.17 -21.44
CA PHE A 6 19.63 46.74 -21.63
C PHE A 6 20.02 46.16 -20.26
N LEU A 7 19.05 46.21 -19.34
CA LEU A 7 19.17 45.63 -18.00
C LEU A 7 17.81 45.02 -17.64
N MET A 8 17.31 44.15 -18.52
CA MET A 8 16.14 43.31 -18.28
C MET A 8 16.25 42.02 -19.07
N ALA A 9 17.10 41.11 -18.59
CA ALA A 9 17.16 39.74 -19.12
C ALA A 9 17.58 38.73 -18.04
N GLY A 10 17.25 39.00 -16.76
CA GLY A 10 17.74 38.20 -15.64
C GLY A 10 16.70 37.90 -14.56
N LEU A 11 15.40 37.93 -14.88
CA LEU A 11 14.35 37.77 -13.88
C LEU A 11 13.20 36.86 -14.35
N PHE A 12 13.51 35.67 -14.87
CA PHE A 12 12.47 34.69 -15.22
C PHE A 12 12.89 33.21 -15.06
N LEU A 13 13.90 32.93 -14.21
CA LEU A 13 14.48 31.58 -14.11
C LEU A 13 14.41 30.94 -12.72
N ALA A 14 13.57 31.44 -11.81
CA ALA A 14 13.49 30.94 -10.44
C ALA A 14 12.06 30.61 -9.97
N VAL A 15 11.20 30.08 -10.84
CA VAL A 15 9.87 29.57 -10.44
C VAL A 15 9.59 28.21 -11.07
N LEU A 16 10.50 27.26 -10.84
CA LEU A 16 10.22 25.83 -10.93
C LEU A 16 10.69 25.19 -9.62
N SER A 17 10.19 25.72 -8.50
CA SER A 17 10.13 24.97 -7.25
C SER A 17 9.14 23.83 -7.47
N GLY A 18 9.67 22.67 -7.88
CA GLY A 18 8.90 21.44 -7.96
C GLY A 18 8.31 21.14 -6.59
N CYS A 19 6.98 21.14 -6.50
CA CYS A 19 6.28 20.48 -5.41
C CYS A 19 6.50 18.97 -5.57
N SER A 20 7.63 18.46 -5.09
CA SER A 20 7.71 17.07 -4.67
C SER A 20 7.11 17.02 -3.27
N GLN A 21 5.78 17.03 -3.20
CA GLN A 21 5.12 16.62 -1.97
C GLN A 21 5.08 15.10 -2.02
N GLU A 22 6.16 14.50 -1.56
CA GLU A 22 6.24 13.08 -1.23
C GLU A 22 5.15 12.87 -0.18
N GLY A 23 3.98 12.44 -0.64
CA GLY A 23 2.81 12.22 0.17
C GLY A 23 3.01 10.95 0.98
N THR A 24 3.95 10.96 1.92
CA THR A 24 4.04 9.94 2.95
C THR A 24 2.73 10.04 3.71
N THR A 25 1.87 9.06 3.52
CA THR A 25 0.69 8.88 4.36
C THR A 25 1.17 8.87 5.81
N ASN A 26 0.79 9.86 6.63
CA ASN A 26 1.14 9.95 8.06
C ASN A 26 0.44 8.85 8.89
N LEU A 27 0.30 7.65 8.32
CA LEU A 27 -0.25 6.49 8.98
C LEU A 27 0.84 5.89 9.86
N ARG A 28 0.45 5.46 11.05
CA ARG A 28 1.24 4.74 12.03
C ARG A 28 0.89 3.26 11.92
N SER A 29 1.73 2.40 12.49
CA SER A 29 1.48 0.96 12.63
C SER A 29 0.06 0.58 13.10
N ALA A 30 -0.56 1.38 13.99
CA ALA A 30 -1.94 1.17 14.43
C ALA A 30 -2.99 1.37 13.32
N GLU A 31 -2.73 2.26 12.37
CA GLU A 31 -3.63 2.56 11.26
C GLU A 31 -3.59 1.47 10.18
N VAL A 32 -2.47 0.75 10.03
CA VAL A 32 -2.39 -0.47 9.17
C VAL A 32 -3.30 -1.57 9.70
N LYS A 33 -3.33 -1.78 11.02
CA LYS A 33 -4.24 -2.76 11.64
C LYS A 33 -5.71 -2.36 11.47
N ALA A 34 -6.02 -1.09 11.75
CA ALA A 34 -7.36 -0.55 11.60
C ALA A 34 -7.83 -0.56 10.13
N LEU A 35 -6.91 -0.51 9.16
CA LEU A 35 -7.24 -0.63 7.74
C LEU A 35 -7.71 -2.03 7.38
N ASP A 36 -7.07 -3.07 7.93
CA ASP A 36 -7.41 -4.46 7.61
C ASP A 36 -8.80 -4.86 8.16
N GLU A 37 -9.28 -4.17 9.19
CA GLU A 37 -10.62 -4.30 9.75
C GLU A 37 -11.71 -3.61 8.91
N GLN A 38 -11.34 -2.76 7.95
CA GLN A 38 -12.31 -2.01 7.14
C GLN A 38 -12.71 -2.75 5.87
N LEU A 39 -13.98 -2.60 5.48
CA LEU A 39 -14.42 -2.88 4.12
C LEU A 39 -14.01 -1.74 3.20
N LEU A 40 -13.24 -2.08 2.16
CA LEU A 40 -12.76 -1.17 1.14
C LEU A 40 -13.27 -1.60 -0.25
N PRO A 41 -13.38 -0.67 -1.22
CA PRO A 41 -13.17 0.77 -1.08
C PRO A 41 -14.26 1.46 -0.25
N ASN A 42 -13.96 2.64 0.30
CA ASN A 42 -14.91 3.45 1.07
C ASN A 42 -14.61 4.95 0.90
N ASP A 43 -15.25 5.81 1.69
CA ASP A 43 -15.10 7.28 1.60
C ASP A 43 -13.66 7.78 1.87
N ASN A 44 -12.83 6.96 2.54
CA ASN A 44 -11.47 7.32 2.92
C ASN A 44 -10.42 6.67 2.02
N TRP A 45 -10.72 5.52 1.40
CA TRP A 45 -9.74 4.68 0.72
C TRP A 45 -10.22 4.14 -0.62
N GLN A 46 -9.30 4.12 -1.58
CA GLN A 46 -9.43 3.44 -2.86
C GLN A 46 -8.43 2.28 -2.97
N LEU A 47 -8.78 1.26 -3.75
CA LEU A 47 -7.99 0.06 -3.99
C LEU A 47 -7.50 -0.01 -5.43
N SER A 48 -6.29 -0.56 -5.63
CA SER A 48 -5.85 -1.01 -6.94
C SER A 48 -6.75 -2.12 -7.47
N ARG A 49 -6.95 -2.18 -8.79
CA ARG A 49 -7.65 -3.30 -9.42
C ARG A 49 -6.80 -4.56 -9.39
N ALA A 50 -5.53 -4.45 -9.78
CA ALA A 50 -4.58 -5.55 -9.71
C ALA A 50 -4.29 -5.90 -8.25
N THR A 51 -4.00 -7.18 -8.03
CA THR A 51 -3.52 -7.68 -6.74
C THR A 51 -2.02 -7.91 -6.80
N ILE A 52 -1.38 -7.85 -5.64
CA ILE A 52 0.01 -8.22 -5.43
C ILE A 52 0.01 -9.52 -4.65
N GLU A 53 0.62 -10.55 -5.20
CA GLU A 53 0.99 -11.75 -4.46
C GLU A 53 2.26 -11.45 -3.66
N LEU A 54 2.23 -11.71 -2.36
CA LEU A 54 3.31 -11.41 -1.42
C LEU A 54 3.56 -12.62 -0.51
N SER A 55 4.83 -13.04 -0.41
CA SER A 55 5.28 -14.05 0.54
C SER A 55 6.40 -13.49 1.41
N PHE A 56 6.21 -13.58 2.72
CA PHE A 56 7.28 -13.30 3.68
C PHE A 56 8.29 -14.45 3.71
N CYS A 57 9.55 -14.13 3.94
CA CYS A 57 10.62 -15.14 4.08
C CYS A 57 10.44 -16.06 5.29
N ARG A 58 9.64 -15.64 6.29
CA ARG A 58 9.33 -16.44 7.47
C ARG A 58 7.95 -17.06 7.33
N ASN A 59 7.89 -18.38 7.19
CA ASN A 59 6.63 -19.13 7.05
C ASN A 59 5.60 -18.79 8.14
N ARG A 60 6.03 -18.58 9.38
CA ARG A 60 5.13 -18.20 10.49
C ARG A 60 4.32 -16.93 10.20
N ILE A 61 4.86 -15.97 9.46
CA ILE A 61 4.11 -14.75 9.09
C ILE A 61 3.07 -15.05 8.02
N ASN A 62 3.40 -15.85 7.01
CA ASN A 62 2.42 -16.31 6.01
C ASN A 62 1.31 -17.14 6.69
N GLU A 63 1.67 -18.04 7.60
CA GLU A 63 0.73 -18.81 8.41
C GLU A 63 -0.13 -17.91 9.30
N ALA A 64 0.41 -16.84 9.87
CA ALA A 64 -0.33 -15.90 10.71
C ALA A 64 -1.42 -15.16 9.94
N LEU A 65 -1.18 -14.92 8.65
CA LEU A 65 -2.04 -14.13 7.78
C LEU A 65 -3.03 -14.99 6.99
N LEU A 66 -3.05 -16.32 7.20
CA LEU A 66 -4.03 -17.22 6.59
C LEU A 66 -5.45 -16.74 6.80
N ALA A 67 -6.14 -16.50 5.70
CA ALA A 67 -7.55 -16.16 5.68
C ALA A 67 -8.09 -16.24 4.25
N SER A 68 -9.21 -16.91 4.06
CA SER A 68 -9.98 -16.83 2.82
C SER A 68 -10.68 -15.47 2.70
N GLU A 69 -11.06 -15.10 1.48
CA GLU A 69 -11.83 -13.89 1.22
C GLU A 69 -13.12 -13.84 2.06
N ALA A 70 -13.82 -14.97 2.20
CA ALA A 70 -15.05 -15.06 2.97
C ALA A 70 -14.83 -14.81 4.48
N GLU A 71 -13.74 -15.33 5.04
CA GLU A 71 -13.39 -15.12 6.45
C GLU A 71 -13.00 -13.66 6.71
N LEU A 72 -12.19 -13.06 5.83
CA LEU A 72 -11.82 -11.64 5.90
C LEU A 72 -13.06 -10.74 5.80
N ARG A 73 -13.94 -11.01 4.84
CA ARG A 73 -15.19 -10.27 4.65
C ARG A 73 -16.09 -10.39 5.88
N GLY A 74 -16.26 -11.62 6.41
CA GLY A 74 -17.05 -11.87 7.61
C GLY A 74 -16.52 -11.09 8.80
N TRP A 75 -15.21 -11.18 9.04
CA TRP A 75 -14.53 -10.45 10.12
C TRP A 75 -14.68 -8.93 9.99
N ARG A 76 -14.53 -8.36 8.79
CA ARG A 76 -14.70 -6.90 8.55
C ARG A 76 -16.15 -6.44 8.73
N LEU A 77 -17.13 -7.32 8.56
CA LEU A 77 -18.55 -7.01 8.73
C LEU A 77 -19.02 -7.12 10.20
N SER A 78 -18.55 -8.14 10.92
CA SER A 78 -19.03 -8.43 12.29
C SER A 78 -18.05 -8.02 13.39
N GLY A 79 -16.77 -7.83 13.06
CA GLY A 79 -15.67 -7.66 14.02
C GLY A 79 -15.24 -8.96 14.70
N GLU A 80 -15.93 -10.08 14.47
CA GLU A 80 -15.63 -11.36 15.13
C GLU A 80 -14.69 -12.21 14.28
N SER A 81 -13.51 -12.49 14.83
CA SER A 81 -12.56 -13.44 14.25
C SER A 81 -12.88 -14.85 14.73
N THR A 82 -13.42 -15.69 13.85
CA THR A 82 -13.87 -17.04 14.21
C THR A 82 -13.01 -18.16 13.63
N ALA A 83 -12.20 -17.87 12.60
CA ALA A 83 -11.45 -18.87 11.86
C ALA A 83 -9.97 -18.51 11.59
N PHE A 84 -9.50 -17.35 12.09
CA PHE A 84 -8.11 -16.97 11.88
C PHE A 84 -7.14 -17.73 12.77
N PRO A 85 -5.88 -17.87 12.35
CA PRO A 85 -4.80 -18.34 13.20
C PRO A 85 -4.75 -17.55 14.52
N PRO A 86 -4.47 -18.21 15.67
CA PRO A 86 -4.45 -17.56 16.98
C PRO A 86 -3.36 -16.48 17.13
N TYR A 87 -2.41 -16.42 16.19
CA TYR A 87 -1.30 -15.48 16.15
C TYR A 87 -1.39 -14.48 14.98
N ARG A 88 -2.59 -14.21 14.45
CA ARG A 88 -2.81 -13.21 13.38
C ARG A 88 -2.21 -11.85 13.69
N SER A 89 -2.23 -11.43 14.95
CA SER A 89 -1.62 -10.18 15.41
C SER A 89 -0.14 -10.06 15.05
N GLU A 90 0.62 -11.16 15.07
CA GLU A 90 2.03 -11.18 14.67
C GLU A 90 2.20 -10.91 13.16
N GLY A 91 1.26 -11.42 12.36
CA GLY A 91 1.19 -11.16 10.93
C GLY A 91 0.87 -9.70 10.62
N LEU A 92 -0.13 -9.15 11.30
CA LEU A 92 -0.49 -7.73 11.18
C LEU A 92 0.66 -6.82 11.64
N ASP A 93 1.38 -7.20 12.70
CA ASP A 93 2.59 -6.48 13.13
C ASP A 93 3.70 -6.51 12.07
N ALA A 94 3.85 -7.62 11.34
CA ALA A 94 4.78 -7.70 10.21
C ALA A 94 4.37 -6.80 9.05
N LEU A 95 3.07 -6.74 8.73
CA LEU A 95 2.56 -5.81 7.72
C LEU A 95 2.79 -4.35 8.12
N SER A 96 2.57 -3.99 9.38
CA SER A 96 2.87 -2.63 9.87
C SER A 96 4.36 -2.29 9.75
N ARG A 97 5.26 -3.21 10.12
CA ARG A 97 6.71 -2.98 9.96
C ARG A 97 7.12 -2.89 8.50
N LEU A 98 6.48 -3.66 7.63
CA LEU A 98 6.72 -3.61 6.18
C LEU A 98 6.27 -2.26 5.61
N PHE A 99 5.10 -1.76 6.02
CA PHE A 99 4.62 -0.43 5.68
C PHE A 99 5.61 0.65 6.15
N ASP A 100 6.06 0.61 7.40
CA ASP A 100 7.01 1.60 7.95
C ASP A 100 8.33 1.67 7.13
N LYS A 101 8.73 0.57 6.47
CA LYS A 101 9.93 0.48 5.64
C LYS A 101 9.71 0.87 4.17
N THR A 102 8.53 0.59 3.63
CA THR A 102 8.28 0.63 2.18
C THR A 102 7.32 1.75 1.76
N ASP A 103 6.59 2.33 2.72
CA ASP A 103 5.44 3.24 2.52
C ASP A 103 4.36 2.65 1.59
N VAL A 104 4.28 1.31 1.52
CA VAL A 104 3.28 0.60 0.72
C VAL A 104 2.15 0.12 1.62
N LEU A 105 0.99 0.76 1.49
CA LEU A 105 -0.21 0.39 2.23
C LEU A 105 -0.95 -0.74 1.51
N LEU A 106 -1.16 -1.85 2.20
CA LEU A 106 -1.75 -3.08 1.67
C LEU A 106 -3.05 -3.44 2.39
N TRP A 107 -4.04 -3.93 1.63
CA TRP A 107 -5.29 -4.48 2.18
C TRP A 107 -5.47 -5.91 1.70
N GLN A 108 -5.66 -6.85 2.64
CA GLN A 108 -5.64 -8.27 2.33
C GLN A 108 -6.92 -8.69 1.59
N ALA A 109 -6.76 -9.23 0.39
CA ALA A 109 -7.86 -9.86 -0.35
C ALA A 109 -8.10 -11.28 0.16
N GLU A 110 -7.02 -12.06 0.26
CA GLU A 110 -7.01 -13.43 0.79
C GLU A 110 -5.58 -13.91 1.09
N GLY A 111 -5.45 -15.13 1.59
CA GLY A 111 -4.21 -15.66 2.09
C GLY A 111 -4.18 -17.17 2.23
N ASN A 112 -3.11 -17.79 1.73
CA ASN A 112 -2.83 -19.22 1.90
C ASN A 112 -1.42 -19.44 2.49
N VAL A 113 -1.02 -20.70 2.66
CA VAL A 113 0.25 -21.06 3.34
C VAL A 113 1.49 -20.60 2.59
N SER A 114 1.37 -20.41 1.27
CA SER A 114 2.47 -20.06 0.39
C SER A 114 2.57 -18.55 0.18
N ALA A 115 1.44 -17.89 -0.03
CA ALA A 115 1.39 -16.47 -0.36
C ALA A 115 0.08 -15.82 0.05
N GLN A 116 0.14 -14.50 0.23
CA GLN A 116 -0.98 -13.64 0.52
C GLN A 116 -1.26 -12.75 -0.70
N ARG A 117 -2.52 -12.40 -0.93
CA ARG A 117 -2.93 -11.48 -2.00
C ARG A 117 -3.39 -10.16 -1.40
N TYR A 118 -2.87 -9.07 -1.92
CA TYR A 118 -3.17 -7.72 -1.43
C TYR A 118 -3.57 -6.77 -2.55
N HIS A 119 -4.48 -5.85 -2.25
CA HIS A 119 -4.64 -4.64 -3.04
C HIS A 119 -3.75 -3.53 -2.48
N VAL A 120 -3.21 -2.69 -3.36
CA VAL A 120 -2.55 -1.43 -2.96
C VAL A 120 -3.63 -0.44 -2.59
N VAL A 121 -3.43 0.24 -1.47
CA VAL A 121 -4.38 1.21 -0.92
C VAL A 121 -3.85 2.62 -1.11
N LYS A 122 -4.73 3.52 -1.54
CA LYS A 122 -4.47 4.96 -1.62
C LYS A 122 -5.63 5.75 -1.01
N PRO A 123 -5.39 6.97 -0.51
CA PRO A 123 -6.47 7.84 -0.03
C PRO A 123 -7.55 8.04 -1.11
N ALA A 124 -8.80 8.21 -0.71
CA ALA A 124 -9.90 8.44 -1.66
C ALA A 124 -9.76 9.72 -2.49
N SER A 125 -8.94 10.67 -2.06
CA SER A 125 -8.56 11.86 -2.84
C SER A 125 -7.59 11.57 -3.99
N ALA A 126 -6.92 10.41 -4.00
CA ALA A 126 -6.02 10.00 -5.08
C ALA A 126 -6.80 9.78 -6.38
N SER A 127 -6.18 10.14 -7.50
CA SER A 127 -6.78 9.90 -8.82
C SER A 127 -6.76 8.41 -9.16
N LYS A 128 -7.72 7.94 -9.96
CA LYS A 128 -7.73 6.53 -10.42
C LYS A 128 -6.44 6.14 -11.16
N GLY A 129 -5.82 7.07 -11.88
CA GLY A 129 -4.53 6.85 -12.53
C GLY A 129 -3.42 6.61 -11.51
N GLU A 130 -3.35 7.43 -10.46
CA GLU A 130 -2.38 7.27 -9.37
C GLU A 130 -2.50 5.92 -8.66
N VAL A 131 -3.72 5.42 -8.45
CA VAL A 131 -3.93 4.09 -7.83
C VAL A 131 -3.43 2.95 -8.73
N VAL A 132 -3.64 3.07 -10.05
CA VAL A 132 -3.16 2.07 -11.03
C VAL A 132 -1.64 2.12 -11.13
N ASP A 133 -1.07 3.32 -11.22
CA ASP A 133 0.38 3.53 -11.38
C ASP A 133 1.16 3.15 -10.12
N ALA A 134 0.49 3.01 -8.96
CA ALA A 134 1.12 2.63 -7.69
C ALA A 134 1.48 1.13 -7.59
N VAL A 135 0.89 0.25 -8.40
CA VAL A 135 1.05 -1.21 -8.26
C VAL A 135 2.48 -1.67 -8.54
N PHE A 136 3.07 -1.28 -9.66
CA PHE A 136 4.43 -1.69 -10.00
C PHE A 136 5.50 -1.11 -9.06
N PRO A 137 5.47 0.20 -8.72
CA PRO A 137 6.34 0.75 -7.69
C PRO A 137 6.18 0.04 -6.34
N ALA A 138 4.96 -0.34 -5.95
CA ALA A 138 4.73 -1.12 -4.74
C ALA A 138 5.44 -2.49 -4.80
N VAL A 139 5.32 -3.24 -5.89
CA VAL A 139 6.05 -4.52 -6.05
C VAL A 139 7.56 -4.33 -5.95
N VAL A 140 8.12 -3.28 -6.57
CA VAL A 140 9.56 -2.98 -6.50
C VAL A 140 9.98 -2.68 -5.06
N SER A 141 9.23 -1.82 -4.36
CA SER A 141 9.51 -1.45 -2.96
C SER A 141 9.42 -2.67 -2.04
N LEU A 142 8.36 -3.47 -2.17
CA LEU A 142 8.16 -4.70 -1.40
C LEU A 142 9.27 -5.73 -1.65
N SER A 143 9.65 -5.94 -2.91
CA SER A 143 10.72 -6.88 -3.29
C SER A 143 12.10 -6.49 -2.76
N SER A 144 12.30 -5.20 -2.44
CA SER A 144 13.56 -4.71 -1.87
C SER A 144 13.68 -4.95 -0.36
N SER A 145 12.59 -5.33 0.30
CA SER A 145 12.56 -5.61 1.74
C SER A 145 13.16 -6.98 2.06
N GLU A 146 14.10 -7.05 2.99
CA GLU A 146 14.71 -8.30 3.46
C GLU A 146 13.71 -9.28 4.12
N GLU A 147 12.52 -8.80 4.50
CA GLU A 147 11.47 -9.63 5.11
C GLU A 147 10.61 -10.35 4.06
N VAL A 148 10.69 -9.91 2.80
CA VAL A 148 9.88 -10.37 1.66
C VAL A 148 10.74 -11.26 0.78
N CYS A 149 10.25 -12.48 0.53
CA CYS A 149 10.93 -13.45 -0.34
C CYS A 149 10.31 -13.49 -1.74
N HIS A 150 9.06 -13.06 -1.87
CA HIS A 150 8.37 -12.96 -3.15
C HIS A 150 7.39 -11.78 -3.10
N ALA A 151 7.42 -10.95 -4.13
CA ALA A 151 6.37 -10.00 -4.44
C ALA A 151 6.20 -9.94 -5.97
N ALA A 152 4.97 -10.10 -6.45
CA ALA A 152 4.65 -10.03 -7.87
C ALA A 152 3.24 -9.50 -8.08
N VAL A 153 2.98 -8.92 -9.24
CA VAL A 153 1.61 -8.64 -9.65
C VAL A 153 0.93 -9.96 -10.00
N ASP A 154 -0.22 -10.23 -9.40
CA ASP A 154 -1.07 -11.36 -9.75
C ASP A 154 -2.18 -10.88 -10.68
N ASP A 155 -1.97 -11.15 -11.97
CA ASP A 155 -2.88 -10.84 -13.08
C ASP A 155 -3.83 -12.00 -13.41
N SER A 156 -4.06 -12.94 -12.48
CA SER A 156 -4.93 -14.12 -12.71
C SER A 156 -6.41 -13.81 -13.02
N GLU A 157 -6.81 -12.53 -13.01
CA GLU A 157 -8.14 -12.06 -13.44
C GLU A 157 -8.22 -11.61 -14.92
N TYR A 158 -7.24 -11.93 -15.76
CA TYR A 158 -7.32 -11.77 -17.23
C TYR A 158 -7.36 -13.09 -18.00
#